data_AF-A0A3C1G829-F1
#
_entry.id   AF-A0A3C1G829-F1
#
_cell.length_a   1.000
_cell.length_b   1.000
_cell.length_c   1.000
_cell.angle_alpha   90.00
_cell.angle_beta   90.00
_cell.angle_gamma   90.00
#
_symmetry.space_group_name_H-M   'P 1'
#
loop_
_entity.id
_entity.type
_entity.pdbx_description
1 polymer ?
#
loop_
_entity_poly.entity_id
_entity_poly.type
_entity_poly.pdbx_seq_one_letter_code
_entity_poly.pdbx_strand_id
1 'polypeptide(L)'
;MSVYVDPPMDAGREPAGYIGRTRSRPLWAHMIADTEEELHAMAVAIRLRRAWCQPARRGRPPHYDLVPSKRRLAIQKGAIALDRRAFVARLREGRG
;
A
#
# COMPACT_ATOMS: atom_id res chain seq x y z
N MET A 1 -16.14 -6.79 0.50
CA MET A 1 -15.61 -6.80 -0.86
C MET A 1 -15.18 -5.39 -1.21
N SER A 2 -14.03 -5.00 -0.65
CA SER A 2 -13.51 -3.63 -0.71
C SER A 2 -11.99 -3.62 -0.79
N VAL A 3 -11.45 -2.53 -1.36
CA VAL A 3 -10.01 -2.26 -1.43
C VAL A 3 -9.67 -1.15 -0.44
N TYR A 4 -8.56 -1.29 0.27
CA TYR A 4 -8.14 -0.39 1.35
C TYR A 4 -6.75 0.17 1.10
N VAL A 5 -6.53 1.44 1.45
CA VAL A 5 -5.21 2.08 1.41
C VAL A 5 -4.89 2.78 2.73
N ASP A 6 -3.65 2.64 3.20
CA ASP A 6 -3.16 3.38 4.38
C ASP A 6 -2.67 4.80 4.01
N PRO A 7 -2.35 5.67 4.99
CA PRO A 7 -1.71 6.94 4.73
C PRO A 7 -0.26 6.75 4.25
N PRO A 8 0.28 7.64 3.40
CA PRO A 8 1.69 7.57 3.03
C PRO A 8 2.59 7.71 4.26
N MET A 9 3.53 6.79 4.42
CA MET A 9 4.53 6.75 5.48
C MET A 9 5.93 6.82 4.89
N ASP A 10 6.88 7.34 5.65
CA ASP A 10 8.30 7.25 5.29
C ASP A 10 8.72 5.78 5.24
N ALA A 11 9.24 5.34 4.08
CA ALA A 11 9.87 4.02 4.00
C ALA A 11 11.15 4.06 4.83
N GLY A 12 11.07 3.60 6.08
CA GLY A 12 12.15 3.56 7.07
C GLY A 12 13.35 2.67 6.73
N ARG A 13 13.75 2.54 5.45
CA ARG A 13 15.04 1.92 5.11
C ARG A 13 16.13 2.94 5.47
N GLU A 14 16.97 2.59 6.43
CA GLU A 14 18.18 3.32 6.82
C GLU A 14 19.02 3.65 5.56
N PRO A 15 19.38 4.91 5.30
CA PRO A 15 20.50 5.19 4.42
C PRO A 15 21.78 4.96 5.20
N ALA A 16 22.52 3.91 4.85
CA ALA A 16 23.93 3.81 5.18
C ALA A 16 24.64 5.03 4.57
N GLY A 17 24.83 6.08 5.40
CA GLY A 17 25.61 7.28 5.13
C GLY A 17 25.11 8.14 3.97
N TYR A 18 24.75 9.39 4.23
CA TYR A 18 25.30 10.53 3.47
C TYR A 18 24.88 11.86 4.12
N ILE A 19 25.89 12.68 4.34
CA ILE A 19 25.85 14.08 4.76
C ILE A 19 25.38 14.95 3.59
N GLY A 20 24.50 15.92 3.87
CA GLY A 20 24.28 17.08 2.99
C GLY A 20 23.30 16.92 1.83
N ARG A 21 22.00 17.05 2.14
CA ARG A 21 20.91 17.69 1.36
C ARG A 21 19.59 17.17 1.91
N THR A 22 18.72 18.06 2.40
CA THR A 22 17.34 17.77 2.81
C THR A 22 16.51 17.30 1.61
N ARG A 23 16.72 16.05 1.17
CA ARG A 23 15.78 15.36 0.29
C ARG A 23 14.71 14.74 1.18
N SER A 24 13.48 15.24 1.08
CA SER A 24 12.32 14.59 1.69
C SER A 24 12.34 13.10 1.34
N ARG A 25 12.22 12.25 2.36
CA ARG A 25 12.24 10.78 2.19
C ARG A 25 11.09 10.36 1.26
N PRO A 26 11.26 9.31 0.46
CA PRO A 26 10.17 8.83 -0.38
C PRO A 26 9.05 8.27 0.51
N LEU A 27 7.85 8.82 0.35
CA LEU A 27 6.63 8.38 1.03
C LEU A 27 5.96 7.25 0.25
N TRP A 28 5.46 6.25 0.97
CA TRP A 28 4.81 5.07 0.41
C TRP A 28 3.54 4.75 1.18
N ALA A 29 2.51 4.33 0.47
CA ALA A 29 1.30 3.75 1.03
C ALA A 29 1.15 2.31 0.57
N HIS A 30 0.34 1.52 1.24
CA HIS A 30 0.06 0.13 0.92
C HIS A 30 -1.40 0.00 0.51
N MET A 31 -1.66 -0.87 -0.45
CA MET A 31 -3.00 -1.24 -0.91
C MET A 31 -3.23 -2.72 -0.66
N ILE A 32 -4.32 -3.04 0.06
CA ILE A 32 -4.80 -4.40 0.35
C ILE A 32 -6.28 -4.53 -0.06
N ALA A 33 -6.81 -5.75 -0.11
CA ALA A 33 -8.22 -6.00 -0.38
C ALA A 33 -8.70 -7.25 0.37
N ASP A 34 -10.01 -7.52 0.29
CA ASP A 34 -10.60 -8.76 0.83
C ASP A 34 -10.19 -10.00 0.04
N THR A 35 -10.04 -9.84 -1.27
CA THR A 35 -9.63 -10.91 -2.19
C THR A 35 -8.46 -10.47 -3.07
N GLU A 36 -7.70 -11.44 -3.57
CA GLU A 36 -6.58 -11.15 -4.48
C GLU A 36 -7.09 -10.62 -5.83
N GLU A 37 -8.26 -11.09 -6.27
CA GLU A 37 -8.94 -10.64 -7.47
C GLU A 37 -9.27 -9.15 -7.42
N GLU A 38 -9.84 -8.66 -6.32
CA GLU A 38 -10.14 -7.24 -6.12
C GLU A 38 -8.87 -6.39 -6.06
N LEU A 39 -7.84 -6.89 -5.39
CA LEU A 39 -6.55 -6.22 -5.29
C LEU A 39 -5.95 -6.02 -6.68
N HIS A 40 -6.00 -7.05 -7.53
CA HIS A 40 -5.51 -6.99 -8.89
C HIS A 40 -6.39 -6.16 -9.82
N ALA A 41 -7.71 -6.23 -9.67
CA ALA A 41 -8.63 -5.40 -10.43
C ALA A 41 -8.36 -3.90 -10.18
N MET A 42 -8.18 -3.50 -8.92
CA MET A 42 -7.78 -2.13 -8.60
C MET A 42 -6.42 -1.78 -9.17
N ALA A 43 -5.42 -2.67 -9.03
CA ALA A 43 -4.08 -2.45 -9.58
C ALA A 43 -4.11 -2.17 -11.09
N VAL A 44 -4.90 -2.91 -11.86
CA VAL A 44 -5.12 -2.66 -13.29
C VAL A 44 -5.81 -1.31 -13.51
N ALA A 45 -6.86 -0.99 -12.75
CA ALA A 45 -7.59 0.27 -12.86
C ALA A 45 -6.71 1.50 -12.63
N ILE A 46 -5.69 1.37 -11.77
CA ILE A 46 -4.72 2.44 -11.48
C ILE A 46 -3.39 2.29 -12.25
N ARG A 47 -3.35 1.41 -13.26
CA ARG A 47 -2.20 1.18 -14.15
C ARG A 47 -0.93 0.75 -13.41
N LEU A 48 -1.04 -0.24 -12.55
CA LEU A 48 0.07 -1.00 -11.97
C LEU A 48 0.23 -2.33 -12.69
N ARG A 49 1.44 -2.88 -12.67
CA ARG A 49 1.73 -4.20 -13.26
C ARG A 49 1.46 -5.28 -12.22
N ARG A 50 0.82 -6.40 -12.62
CA ARG A 50 0.55 -7.52 -11.70
C ARG A 50 1.82 -8.07 -11.03
N ALA A 51 2.94 -8.04 -11.75
CA ALA A 51 4.26 -8.43 -11.24
C ALA A 51 4.80 -7.55 -10.10
N TRP A 52 4.17 -6.41 -9.81
CA TRP A 52 4.52 -5.56 -8.66
C TRP A 52 3.75 -5.94 -7.39
N CYS A 53 2.85 -6.92 -7.47
CA CYS A 53 2.19 -7.45 -6.29
C CYS A 53 3.25 -8.07 -5.37
N GLN A 54 3.27 -7.63 -4.12
CA GLN A 54 4.01 -8.29 -3.07
C GLN A 54 3.18 -9.50 -2.62
N PRO A 55 3.69 -10.74 -2.81
CA PRO A 55 2.94 -11.93 -2.43
C PRO A 55 2.78 -12.01 -0.91
N ALA A 56 1.80 -12.79 -0.45
CA ALA A 56 1.58 -13.02 0.97
C ALA A 56 2.85 -13.56 1.64
N ARG A 57 3.30 -12.93 2.74
CA ARG A 57 4.52 -13.32 3.48
C ARG A 57 4.39 -13.03 4.96
N ARG A 58 4.71 -14.02 5.80
CA ARG A 58 4.82 -13.89 7.28
C ARG A 58 3.65 -13.10 7.90
N GLY A 59 2.43 -13.54 7.60
CA GLY A 59 1.19 -12.93 8.08
C GLY A 59 0.80 -11.60 7.42
N ARG A 60 1.52 -11.14 6.40
CA ARG A 60 1.07 -10.02 5.56
C ARG A 60 0.31 -10.60 4.36
N PRO A 61 -0.91 -10.13 4.08
CA PRO A 61 -1.63 -10.51 2.87
C PRO A 61 -0.92 -9.96 1.62
N PRO A 62 -1.31 -10.42 0.43
CA PRO A 62 -0.87 -9.80 -0.82
C PRO A 62 -1.18 -8.30 -0.82
N HIS A 63 -0.26 -7.48 -1.34
CA HIS A 63 -0.42 -6.03 -1.36
C HIS A 63 0.38 -5.36 -2.48
N TYR A 64 0.06 -4.09 -2.74
CA TYR A 64 0.88 -3.22 -3.59
C TYR A 64 1.42 -2.05 -2.79
N ASP A 65 2.70 -1.71 -3.02
CA ASP A 65 3.28 -0.45 -2.57
C ASP A 65 2.93 0.66 -3.58
N LEU A 66 2.36 1.75 -3.06
CA LEU A 66 1.89 2.89 -3.82
C LEU A 66 2.70 4.13 -3.48
N VAL A 67 3.12 4.85 -4.52
CA VAL A 67 3.50 6.26 -4.36
C VAL A 67 2.25 7.13 -4.07
N PRO A 68 2.38 8.34 -3.50
CA PRO A 68 1.23 9.16 -3.10
C PRO A 68 0.28 9.52 -4.24
N SER A 69 0.78 9.63 -5.48
CA SER A 69 -0.06 9.85 -6.67
C SER A 69 -0.94 8.64 -6.99
N LYS A 70 -0.40 7.42 -6.90
CA LYS A 70 -1.15 6.18 -7.13
C LYS A 70 -2.17 5.91 -6.03
N ARG A 71 -1.84 6.23 -4.77
CA ARG A 71 -2.82 6.21 -3.67
C ARG A 71 -4.02 7.12 -3.94
N ARG A 72 -3.76 8.36 -4.35
CA ARG A 72 -4.84 9.31 -4.70
C ARG A 72 -5.73 8.76 -5.82
N LEU A 73 -5.12 8.17 -6.84
CA LEU A 73 -5.87 7.54 -7.93
C LEU A 73 -6.69 6.32 -7.45
N ALA A 74 -6.15 5.49 -6.57
CA ALA A 74 -6.89 4.36 -5.99
C ALA A 74 -8.14 4.84 -5.25
N ILE A 75 -8.01 5.91 -4.45
CA ILE A 75 -9.15 6.52 -3.73
C ILE A 75 -10.19 7.05 -4.71
N GLN A 76 -9.76 7.75 -5.76
CA GLN A 76 -10.68 8.22 -6.82
C GLN A 76 -11.39 7.07 -7.55
N LYS A 77 -10.80 5.87 -7.55
CA LYS A 77 -11.38 4.65 -8.13
C LYS A 77 -12.18 3.83 -7.12
N GLY A 78 -12.41 4.34 -5.90
CA GLY A 78 -13.26 3.71 -4.89
C GLY A 78 -12.50 2.92 -3.81
N ALA A 79 -11.17 2.99 -3.75
CA ALA A 79 -10.43 2.44 -2.61
C ALA A 79 -10.74 3.25 -1.33
N ILE A 80 -10.98 2.54 -0.24
CA ILE A 80 -11.30 3.11 1.07
C ILE A 80 -10.00 3.56 1.73
N ALA A 81 -9.87 4.87 1.96
CA ALA A 81 -8.76 5.43 2.72
C ALA A 81 -8.95 5.12 4.21
N LEU A 82 -7.98 4.41 4.79
CA LEU A 82 -7.92 4.14 6.22
C LEU A 82 -6.85 5.00 6.87
N ASP A 83 -7.03 5.26 8.17
CA ASP A 83 -5.92 5.68 9.01
C ASP A 83 -5.01 4.48 9.34
N ARG A 84 -3.88 4.75 10.00
CA ARG A 84 -2.90 3.71 10.36
C ARG A 84 -3.48 2.66 11.32
N ARG A 85 -4.33 3.07 12.27
CA ARG A 85 -4.88 2.15 13.28
C ARG A 85 -5.89 1.19 12.64
N ALA A 86 -6.80 1.72 11.84
CA ALA A 86 -7.79 0.95 11.11
C ALA A 86 -7.13 0.01 10.09
N PHE A 87 -6.11 0.47 9.38
CA PHE A 87 -5.38 -0.39 8.44
C PHE A 87 -4.70 -1.57 9.14
N VAL A 88 -4.03 -1.33 10.28
CA VAL A 88 -3.41 -2.40 11.08
C VAL A 88 -4.46 -3.36 11.65
N ALA A 89 -5.61 -2.86 12.09
CA ALA A 89 -6.72 -3.72 12.52
C ALA A 89 -7.16 -4.65 11.38
N ARG A 90 -7.32 -4.10 10.17
CA ARG A 90 -7.71 -4.88 8.99
C ARG A 90 -6.69 -5.95 8.60
N LEU A 91 -5.39 -5.63 8.72
CA LEU A 91 -4.30 -6.59 8.52
C LEU A 91 -4.26 -7.71 9.56
N ARG A 92 -4.88 -7.52 10.73
CA ARG A 92 -4.97 -8.55 11.78
C ARG A 92 -6.18 -9.44 11.59
N GLU A 93 -7.31 -8.87 11.17
CA GLU A 93 -8.54 -9.63 10.86
C GLU A 93 -8.30 -10.67 9.75
N GLY A 94 -7.56 -10.31 8.69
CA GLY A 94 -7.23 -11.24 7.60
C GLY A 94 -6.17 -12.30 7.94
N ARG A 95 -5.75 -12.45 9.20
CA ARG A 95 -4.79 -13.49 9.66
C ARG A 95 -5.48 -14.68 10.35
N GLY A 96 -6.81 -14.65 10.47
CA GLY A 96 -7.62 -15.74 11.04
C GLY A 96 -7.70 -16.94 10.13
#